data_AF-A0A7Y2ETH5-F1
#
_entry.id   AF-A0A7Y2ETH5-F1
#
_cell.length_a   1.000
_cell.length_b   1.000
_cell.length_c   1.000
_cell.angle_alpha   90.00
_cell.angle_beta   90.00
_cell.angle_gamma   90.00
#
_symmetry.space_group_name_H-M   'P 1'
#
loop_
_entity.id
_entity.type
_entity.pdbx_description
1 polymer ?
#
loop_
_entity_poly.entity_id
_entity_poly.type
_entity_poly.pdbx_seq_one_letter_code
_entity_poly.pdbx_strand_id
1 'polypeptide(L)'
;MRISSFSILVVALLASACSPKQSTDDTDDVMTALVIENLGRGHSGSLTDTTEAVYRTPAQWRPVAETLSPLEPFPEFDTTQYMVLLAAIPTPSGGFQVQFESVEATEEELIATYELSVPGHDCLTITALSVAFQAVAVPRYDLPVRFEREERYYSCSTR
;
A
#
# COMPACT_ATOMS: atom_id res chain seq x y z
N MET A 1 51.34 65.04 38.01
CA MET A 1 52.35 64.76 36.96
C MET A 1 52.64 63.27 36.98
N ARG A 2 52.65 62.61 35.80
CA ARG A 2 52.74 61.13 35.53
C ARG A 2 51.39 60.42 35.67
N ILE A 3 50.66 60.02 34.61
CA ILE A 3 50.93 59.22 33.40
C ILE A 3 51.40 57.79 33.71
N SER A 4 50.52 56.82 33.44
CA SER A 4 50.75 55.49 32.82
C SER A 4 49.61 54.57 33.26
N SER A 5 48.69 54.12 32.40
CA SER A 5 48.84 53.23 31.23
C SER A 5 48.46 51.79 31.58
N PHE A 6 47.62 51.21 30.70
CA PHE A 6 47.35 49.77 30.50
C PHE A 6 46.53 49.08 31.61
N SER A 7 45.52 48.25 31.35
CA SER A 7 45.22 47.41 30.21
C SER A 7 43.72 47.20 30.04
N ILE A 8 43.35 47.15 28.77
CA ILE A 8 42.07 46.70 28.21
C ILE A 8 41.80 45.24 28.61
N LEU A 9 40.58 44.94 29.05
CA LEU A 9 39.98 43.63 28.82
C LEU A 9 38.51 43.82 28.41
N VAL A 10 38.31 43.82 27.09
CA VAL A 10 37.00 43.69 26.45
C VAL A 10 36.57 42.23 26.60
N VAL A 11 35.43 41.98 27.25
CA VAL A 11 34.72 40.71 27.16
C VAL A 11 33.38 41.00 26.49
N ALA A 12 33.36 40.91 25.17
CA ALA A 12 32.14 40.90 24.38
C ALA A 12 31.55 39.48 24.40
N LEU A 13 30.59 39.25 25.29
CA LEU A 13 29.76 38.04 25.30
C LEU A 13 28.70 38.16 24.21
N LEU A 14 29.07 37.72 22.99
CA LEU A 14 28.12 37.41 21.92
C LEU A 14 27.55 36.01 22.19
N ALA A 15 26.50 35.93 23.00
CA ALA A 15 25.65 34.74 23.03
C ALA A 15 24.71 34.82 21.82
N SER A 16 25.07 34.07 20.77
CA SER A 16 24.24 33.79 19.61
C SER A 16 22.84 33.36 20.04
N ALA A 17 21.85 34.23 19.80
CA ALA A 17 20.45 33.85 19.75
C ALA A 17 20.22 33.04 18.46
N CYS A 18 20.69 31.79 18.43
CA CYS A 18 20.12 30.78 17.53
C CYS A 18 18.74 30.44 18.09
N SER A 19 17.72 31.18 17.68
CA SER A 19 16.35 30.67 17.74
C SER A 19 16.27 29.48 16.78
N PRO A 20 16.08 28.24 17.23
CA PRO A 20 15.63 27.20 16.32
C PRO A 20 14.25 27.64 15.84
N LYS A 21 14.13 27.95 14.54
CA LYS A 21 12.84 27.96 13.86
C LYS A 21 12.35 26.52 13.89
N GLN A 22 11.60 26.20 14.94
CA GLN A 22 10.83 24.98 15.00
C GLN A 22 9.64 25.21 14.07
N SER A 23 9.83 24.89 12.79
CA SER A 23 8.74 24.69 11.85
C SER A 23 8.06 23.39 12.23
N THR A 24 7.19 23.43 13.23
CA THR A 24 6.06 22.50 13.33
C THR A 24 5.04 22.98 12.33
N ASP A 25 5.24 22.58 11.08
CA ASP A 25 4.15 22.41 10.14
C ASP A 25 3.90 20.90 10.10
N ASP A 26 3.53 20.36 11.26
CA ASP A 26 3.01 19.01 11.39
C ASP A 26 1.57 19.08 10.89
N THR A 27 1.42 19.16 9.57
CA THR A 27 0.18 18.73 8.94
C THR A 27 0.17 17.22 9.09
N ASP A 28 -0.37 16.75 10.21
CA ASP A 28 -0.73 15.36 10.39
C ASP A 28 -1.72 15.03 9.26
N ASP A 29 -1.22 14.45 8.18
CA ASP A 29 -2.05 13.94 7.09
C ASP A 29 -3.03 12.94 7.70
N VAL A 30 -4.30 13.34 7.81
CA VAL A 30 -5.31 12.55 8.55
C VAL A 30 -5.67 11.34 7.70
N MET A 31 -4.98 10.24 7.95
CA MET A 31 -5.24 8.95 7.32
C MET A 31 -6.53 8.34 7.87
N THR A 32 -7.52 8.11 6.98
CA THR A 32 -8.77 7.44 7.34
C THR A 32 -8.79 6.02 6.78
N ALA A 33 -8.72 5.02 7.67
CA ALA A 33 -8.83 3.62 7.27
C ALA A 33 -10.24 3.29 6.77
N LEU A 34 -10.32 2.67 5.59
CA LEU A 34 -11.56 2.25 4.95
C LEU A 34 -11.90 0.79 5.30
N VAL A 35 -13.18 0.49 5.31
CA VAL A 35 -13.66 -0.89 5.43
C VAL A 35 -13.39 -1.63 4.11
N ILE A 36 -12.78 -2.81 4.21
CA ILE A 36 -12.47 -3.69 3.09
C ILE A 36 -13.41 -4.89 3.14
N GLU A 37 -14.21 -5.07 2.08
CA GLU A 37 -15.04 -6.25 1.89
C GLU A 37 -14.38 -7.18 0.87
N ASN A 38 -14.19 -8.45 1.23
CA ASN A 38 -13.59 -9.41 0.32
C ASN A 38 -14.60 -9.83 -0.77
N LEU A 39 -14.29 -9.56 -2.02
CA LEU A 39 -15.11 -10.03 -3.16
C LEU A 39 -14.65 -11.39 -3.65
N GLY A 40 -13.35 -11.65 -3.63
CA GLY A 40 -12.82 -12.96 -3.97
C GLY A 40 -11.31 -12.98 -4.09
N ARG A 41 -10.75 -14.18 -4.09
CA ARG A 41 -9.33 -14.45 -4.28
C ARG A 41 -9.12 -15.74 -5.04
N GLY A 42 -7.94 -15.93 -5.61
CA GLY A 42 -7.59 -17.16 -6.32
C GLY A 42 -6.14 -17.21 -6.78
N HIS A 43 -5.84 -18.30 -7.50
CA HIS A 43 -4.50 -18.60 -8.02
C HIS A 43 -4.49 -18.87 -9.54
N SER A 44 -5.62 -18.68 -10.20
CA SER A 44 -5.81 -18.99 -11.61
C SER A 44 -6.50 -17.84 -12.35
N GLY A 45 -6.03 -17.59 -13.57
CA GLY A 45 -6.56 -16.59 -14.48
C GLY A 45 -5.74 -16.56 -15.78
N SER A 46 -6.13 -15.71 -16.71
CA SER A 46 -5.46 -15.53 -18.00
C SER A 46 -4.64 -14.24 -18.11
N LEU A 47 -4.41 -13.54 -16.99
CA LEU A 47 -3.58 -12.33 -16.94
C LEU A 47 -2.09 -12.67 -17.12
N THR A 48 -1.43 -11.95 -18.02
CA THR A 48 0.00 -12.11 -18.33
C THR A 48 0.90 -11.13 -17.61
N ASP A 49 0.33 -10.01 -17.15
CA ASP A 49 1.05 -8.91 -16.53
C ASP A 49 0.46 -8.61 -15.14
N THR A 50 1.29 -8.01 -14.27
CA THR A 50 0.82 -7.51 -12.99
C THR A 50 -0.29 -6.48 -13.22
N THR A 51 -1.44 -6.70 -12.58
CA THR A 51 -2.61 -5.82 -12.69
C THR A 51 -2.95 -5.29 -11.31
N GLU A 52 -2.75 -3.99 -11.14
CA GLU A 52 -3.17 -3.19 -9.99
C GLU A 52 -4.16 -2.16 -10.52
N ALA A 53 -5.45 -2.31 -10.18
CA ALA A 53 -6.49 -1.56 -10.86
C ALA A 53 -7.69 -1.24 -9.98
N VAL A 54 -8.35 -0.14 -10.34
CA VAL A 54 -9.57 0.35 -9.71
C VAL A 54 -10.71 0.26 -10.72
N TYR A 55 -11.79 -0.42 -10.34
CA TYR A 55 -12.99 -0.53 -11.17
C TYR A 55 -14.15 0.16 -10.47
N ARG A 56 -14.67 1.22 -11.08
CA ARG A 56 -15.71 2.08 -10.51
C ARG A 56 -17.10 1.76 -11.06
N THR A 57 -17.19 0.89 -12.05
CA THR A 57 -18.44 0.54 -12.72
C THR A 57 -18.47 -0.94 -13.06
N PRO A 58 -19.66 -1.55 -13.17
CA PRO A 58 -19.78 -2.95 -13.61
C PRO A 58 -19.19 -3.18 -15.00
N ALA A 59 -19.28 -2.18 -15.89
CA ALA A 59 -18.75 -2.26 -17.25
C ALA A 59 -17.21 -2.32 -17.29
N GLN A 60 -16.54 -1.67 -16.35
CA GLN A 60 -15.08 -1.76 -16.19
C GLN A 60 -14.65 -3.07 -15.53
N TRP A 61 -15.40 -3.53 -14.51
CA TRP A 61 -15.05 -4.72 -13.73
C TRP A 61 -15.25 -6.03 -14.50
N ARG A 62 -16.41 -6.19 -15.16
CA ARG A 62 -16.83 -7.46 -15.77
C ARG A 62 -15.80 -8.09 -16.72
N PRO A 63 -15.18 -7.37 -17.67
CA PRO A 63 -14.20 -7.97 -18.57
C PRO A 63 -13.00 -8.57 -17.85
N VAL A 64 -12.58 -7.99 -16.71
CA VAL A 64 -11.46 -8.51 -15.92
C VAL A 64 -11.91 -9.62 -14.98
N ALA A 65 -13.11 -9.52 -14.40
CA ALA A 65 -13.67 -10.60 -13.60
C ALA A 65 -13.74 -11.93 -14.39
N GLU A 66 -14.04 -11.86 -15.69
CA GLU A 66 -14.10 -13.02 -16.60
C GLU A 66 -12.73 -13.64 -16.91
N THR A 67 -11.62 -12.91 -16.70
CA THR A 67 -10.25 -13.47 -16.87
C THR A 67 -9.73 -14.15 -15.61
N LEU A 68 -10.43 -13.98 -14.48
CA LEU A 68 -10.07 -14.53 -13.18
C LEU A 68 -10.90 -15.76 -12.86
N SER A 69 -10.30 -16.72 -12.17
CA SER A 69 -10.98 -17.93 -11.67
C SER A 69 -10.92 -17.94 -10.14
N PRO A 70 -11.84 -17.22 -9.47
CA PRO A 70 -11.83 -17.15 -8.01
C PRO A 70 -12.23 -18.49 -7.38
N LEU A 71 -11.81 -18.70 -6.13
CA LEU A 71 -12.16 -19.90 -5.36
C LEU A 71 -13.67 -20.04 -5.17
N GLU A 72 -14.36 -18.90 -5.07
CA GLU A 72 -15.81 -18.79 -4.99
C GLU A 72 -16.27 -17.73 -6.01
N PRO A 73 -17.47 -17.84 -6.60
CA PRO A 73 -17.97 -16.81 -7.49
C PRO A 73 -17.99 -15.43 -6.81
N PHE A 74 -17.58 -14.39 -7.55
CA PHE A 74 -17.65 -13.03 -7.02
C PHE A 74 -19.10 -12.69 -6.63
N PRO A 75 -19.35 -12.16 -5.41
CA PRO A 75 -20.68 -11.76 -5.00
C PRO A 75 -21.13 -10.52 -5.79
N GLU A 76 -22.44 -10.32 -5.87
CA GLU A 76 -22.98 -9.04 -6.32
C GLU A 76 -22.72 -7.97 -5.25
N PHE A 77 -22.38 -6.75 -5.68
CA PHE A 77 -22.14 -5.62 -4.80
C PHE A 77 -22.67 -4.33 -5.42
N ASP A 78 -23.02 -3.35 -4.58
CA ASP A 78 -23.56 -2.07 -5.04
C ASP A 78 -22.45 -1.14 -5.56
N THR A 79 -22.26 -1.09 -6.87
CA THR A 79 -21.26 -0.21 -7.52
C THR A 79 -21.54 1.30 -7.38
N THR A 80 -22.71 1.69 -6.88
CA THR A 80 -23.01 3.09 -6.56
C THR A 80 -22.39 3.52 -5.24
N GLN A 81 -22.24 2.58 -4.29
CA GLN A 81 -21.67 2.82 -2.96
C GLN A 81 -20.22 2.34 -2.85
N TYR A 82 -19.84 1.35 -3.66
CA TYR A 82 -18.54 0.70 -3.60
C TYR A 82 -17.82 0.74 -4.96
N MET A 83 -16.50 0.63 -4.88
CA MET A 83 -15.62 0.37 -6.02
C MET A 83 -14.77 -0.87 -5.75
N VAL A 84 -14.24 -1.48 -6.81
CA VAL A 84 -13.37 -2.67 -6.70
C VAL A 84 -11.92 -2.26 -6.80
N LEU A 85 -11.10 -2.75 -5.89
CA LEU A 85 -9.65 -2.79 -6.04
C LEU A 85 -9.23 -4.22 -6.38
N LEU A 86 -8.34 -4.37 -7.35
CA LEU A 86 -7.74 -5.64 -7.75
C LEU A 86 -6.22 -5.53 -7.65
N ALA A 87 -5.62 -6.51 -7.00
CA ALA A 87 -4.21 -6.84 -7.16
C ALA A 87 -4.14 -8.27 -7.72
N ALA A 88 -3.54 -8.43 -8.91
CA ALA A 88 -3.36 -9.71 -9.56
C ALA A 88 -1.95 -9.82 -10.14
N ILE A 89 -1.21 -10.83 -9.69
CA ILE A 89 0.22 -11.01 -9.95
C ILE A 89 0.42 -12.35 -10.68
N PRO A 90 0.95 -12.36 -11.91
CA PRO A 90 1.46 -13.58 -12.53
C PRO A 90 2.63 -14.14 -11.73
N THR A 91 2.60 -15.43 -11.44
CA THR A 91 3.60 -16.10 -10.59
C THR A 91 4.23 -17.30 -11.28
N PRO A 92 5.53 -17.59 -11.01
CA PRO A 92 6.25 -18.68 -11.68
C PRO A 92 5.77 -20.07 -11.25
N SER A 93 5.10 -20.15 -10.11
CA SER A 93 4.53 -21.37 -9.53
C SER A 93 3.28 -21.02 -8.73
N GLY A 94 2.58 -22.04 -8.23
CA GLY A 94 1.52 -21.84 -7.23
C GLY A 94 2.08 -21.60 -5.82
N GLY A 95 1.19 -21.36 -4.86
CA GLY A 95 1.54 -21.11 -3.46
C GLY A 95 1.76 -19.65 -3.09
N PHE A 96 1.78 -18.76 -4.08
CA PHE A 96 1.72 -17.31 -3.86
C PHE A 96 0.32 -16.88 -3.44
N GLN A 97 0.23 -15.87 -2.56
CA GLN A 97 -1.05 -15.32 -2.11
C GLN A 97 -1.00 -13.80 -2.18
N VAL A 98 -2.12 -13.18 -2.57
CA VAL A 98 -2.31 -11.73 -2.51
C VAL A 98 -3.33 -11.46 -1.43
N GLN A 99 -3.02 -10.52 -0.53
CA GLN A 99 -3.89 -10.12 0.56
C GLN A 99 -3.82 -8.59 0.76
N PHE A 100 -4.89 -7.87 0.46
CA PHE A 100 -5.06 -6.48 0.91
C PHE A 100 -5.06 -6.45 2.43
N GLU A 101 -4.23 -5.58 2.99
CA GLU A 101 -4.06 -5.38 4.44
C GLU A 101 -4.79 -4.11 4.87
N SER A 102 -4.65 -3.02 4.11
CA SER A 102 -5.31 -1.75 4.40
C SER A 102 -5.67 -1.00 3.12
N VAL A 103 -6.68 -0.14 3.24
CA VAL A 103 -6.96 0.91 2.27
C VAL A 103 -7.22 2.16 3.09
N GLU A 104 -6.40 3.18 2.90
CA GLU A 104 -6.43 4.39 3.70
C GLU A 104 -6.63 5.60 2.79
N ALA A 105 -7.53 6.49 3.20
CA ALA A 105 -7.78 7.75 2.50
C ALA A 105 -6.96 8.88 3.10
N THR A 106 -6.27 9.63 2.24
CA THR A 106 -5.64 10.91 2.55
C THR A 106 -6.48 12.04 1.98
N GLU A 107 -6.02 13.29 2.09
CA GLU A 107 -6.67 14.42 1.40
C GLU A 107 -6.54 14.32 -0.13
N GLU A 108 -5.52 13.65 -0.64
CA GLU A 108 -5.14 13.66 -2.06
C GLU A 108 -5.34 12.32 -2.77
N GLU A 109 -5.19 11.19 -2.08
CA GLU A 109 -5.21 9.85 -2.68
C GLU A 109 -5.77 8.78 -1.74
N LEU A 110 -6.03 7.59 -2.28
CA LEU A 110 -6.13 6.37 -1.48
C LEU A 110 -4.84 5.57 -1.59
N ILE A 111 -4.36 5.08 -0.46
CA ILE A 111 -3.23 4.15 -0.38
C ILE A 111 -3.82 2.77 -0.13
N ALA A 112 -3.63 1.86 -1.08
CA ALA A 112 -4.08 0.47 -0.99
C ALA A 112 -2.86 -0.44 -0.79
N THR A 113 -2.67 -0.91 0.45
CA THR A 113 -1.55 -1.76 0.82
C THR A 113 -1.95 -3.22 0.75
N TYR A 114 -1.14 -4.04 0.07
CA TYR A 114 -1.35 -5.47 0.00
C TYR A 114 -0.04 -6.25 0.15
N GLU A 115 -0.15 -7.40 0.80
CA GLU A 115 0.91 -8.38 0.91
C GLU A 115 0.86 -9.37 -0.26
N LEU A 116 2.02 -9.62 -0.86
CA LEU A 116 2.30 -10.79 -1.68
C LEU A 116 3.06 -11.81 -0.82
N SER A 117 2.37 -12.86 -0.36
CA SER A 117 3.02 -13.97 0.35
C SER A 117 3.76 -14.85 -0.66
N VAL A 118 5.07 -15.00 -0.48
CA VAL A 118 5.96 -15.74 -1.39
C VAL A 118 6.39 -17.07 -0.74
N PRO A 119 6.14 -18.22 -1.39
CA PRO A 119 6.57 -19.51 -0.86
C PRO A 119 8.10 -19.59 -0.80
N GLY A 120 8.63 -20.01 0.34
CA GLY A 120 10.04 -20.33 0.52
C GLY A 120 10.47 -21.54 -0.32
N HIS A 121 11.79 -21.71 -0.45
CA HIS A 121 12.40 -22.83 -1.19
C HIS A 121 12.09 -24.21 -0.58
N ASP A 122 11.68 -24.24 0.68
CA ASP A 122 11.28 -25.42 1.44
C ASP A 122 9.79 -25.76 1.27
N CYS A 123 9.03 -24.95 0.54
CA CYS A 123 7.62 -25.18 0.26
C CYS A 123 7.42 -26.04 -0.99
N LEU A 124 6.60 -27.09 -0.85
CA LEU A 124 6.13 -27.88 -2.00
C LEU A 124 5.08 -27.07 -2.77
N THR A 125 5.43 -26.63 -3.98
CA THR A 125 4.55 -25.84 -4.86
C THR A 125 4.27 -26.55 -6.17
N ILE A 126 3.16 -26.21 -6.82
CA ILE A 126 2.89 -26.67 -8.19
C ILE A 126 3.80 -25.91 -9.16
N THR A 127 4.50 -26.62 -10.03
CA THR A 127 5.40 -26.02 -11.03
C THR A 127 4.63 -25.64 -12.30
N ALA A 128 3.67 -24.73 -12.16
CA ALA A 128 2.88 -24.21 -13.26
C ALA A 128 2.70 -22.69 -13.11
N LEU A 129 2.82 -21.96 -14.22
CA LEU A 129 2.50 -20.54 -14.26
C LEU A 129 1.09 -20.33 -13.72
N SER A 130 0.97 -19.39 -12.79
CA SER A 130 -0.26 -19.13 -12.02
C SER A 130 -0.51 -17.63 -11.94
N VAL A 131 -1.66 -17.23 -11.42
CA VAL A 131 -1.99 -15.82 -11.16
C VAL A 131 -2.55 -15.71 -9.76
N ALA A 132 -1.77 -15.22 -8.80
CA ALA A 132 -2.26 -14.94 -7.46
C ALA A 132 -3.02 -13.62 -7.47
N PHE A 133 -4.24 -13.59 -6.96
CA PHE A 133 -5.03 -12.36 -6.95
C PHE A 133 -5.98 -12.27 -5.76
N GLN A 134 -6.36 -11.04 -5.45
CA GLN A 134 -7.51 -10.72 -4.62
C GLN A 134 -8.23 -9.49 -5.18
N ALA A 135 -9.56 -9.54 -5.18
CA ALA A 135 -10.43 -8.40 -5.41
C ALA A 135 -11.17 -8.05 -4.12
N VAL A 136 -11.23 -6.75 -3.81
CA VAL A 136 -11.94 -6.23 -2.64
C VAL A 136 -12.86 -5.08 -3.04
N ALA A 137 -13.98 -4.96 -2.35
CA ALA A 137 -14.85 -3.79 -2.39
C ALA A 137 -14.45 -2.83 -1.27
N VAL A 138 -14.35 -1.55 -1.63
CA VAL A 138 -14.16 -0.44 -0.69
C VAL A 138 -15.18 0.65 -0.98
N PRO A 139 -15.51 1.51 0.00
CA PRO A 139 -16.39 2.65 -0.24
C PRO A 139 -15.91 3.47 -1.44
N ARG A 140 -16.87 4.03 -2.18
CA ARG A 140 -16.57 4.78 -3.38
C ARG A 140 -15.90 6.12 -3.05
N TYR A 141 -14.72 6.36 -3.64
CA TYR A 141 -13.99 7.63 -3.60
C TYR A 141 -13.60 8.04 -5.01
N ASP A 142 -13.59 9.33 -5.33
CA ASP A 142 -13.14 9.81 -6.65
C ASP A 142 -11.66 10.23 -6.68
N LEU A 143 -10.92 9.95 -5.60
CA LEU A 143 -9.47 10.17 -5.50
C LEU A 143 -8.68 9.14 -6.35
N PRO A 144 -7.46 9.50 -6.80
CA PRO A 144 -6.51 8.53 -7.33
C PRO A 144 -6.19 7.46 -6.29
N VAL A 145 -5.82 6.26 -6.75
CA VAL A 145 -5.42 5.14 -5.88
C VAL A 145 -3.99 4.76 -6.21
N ARG A 146 -3.16 4.67 -5.18
CA ARG A 146 -1.79 4.18 -5.25
C ARG A 146 -1.71 2.84 -4.54
N PHE A 147 -1.10 1.87 -5.20
CA PHE A 147 -0.90 0.54 -4.65
C PHE A 147 0.48 0.44 -4.01
N GLU A 148 0.52 -0.09 -2.80
CA GLU A 148 1.76 -0.43 -2.10
C GLU A 148 1.83 -1.93 -1.90
N ARG A 149 2.86 -2.56 -2.48
CA ARG A 149 3.09 -3.98 -2.34
C ARG A 149 4.15 -4.24 -1.28
N GLU A 150 3.83 -5.09 -0.31
CA GLU A 150 4.79 -5.72 0.58
C GLU A 150 5.01 -7.19 0.18
N GLU A 151 6.24 -7.69 0.26
CA GLU A 151 6.54 -9.10 0.03
C GLU A 151 6.84 -9.80 1.36
N ARG A 152 6.11 -10.89 1.64
CA ARG A 152 6.37 -11.72 2.84
C ARG A 152 6.73 -13.14 2.44
N TYR A 153 7.96 -13.52 2.71
CA TYR A 153 8.44 -14.88 2.49
C TYR A 153 8.02 -15.77 3.66
N TYR A 154 7.41 -16.93 3.38
CA TYR A 154 7.04 -17.90 4.39
C TYR A 154 7.76 -19.23 4.22
N SER A 155 8.06 -19.89 5.33
CA SER A 155 8.73 -21.20 5.39
C SER A 155 7.70 -22.30 5.68
N CYS A 156 7.84 -23.44 5.02
CA CYS A 156 7.00 -24.62 5.22
C CYS A 156 7.63 -25.65 6.17
N SER A 157 8.88 -25.45 6.60
CA SER A 157 9.62 -26.34 7.50
C SER A 157 9.47 -26.01 8.99
N THR A 158 8.97 -24.82 9.33
CA THR A 158 8.71 -24.39 10.71
C THR A 158 7.22 -24.42 10.98
N ARG A 159 6.74 -25.52 11.57
CA ARG A 159 5.35 -25.70 11.99
C ARG A 159 5.25 -25.90 13.49
#